data_AF-A0A6B8RFY4-F1
#
_entry.id   AF-A0A6B8RFY4-F1
#
_cell.length_a   1.000
_cell.length_b   1.000
_cell.length_c   1.000
_cell.angle_alpha   90.00
_cell.angle_beta   90.00
_cell.angle_gamma   90.00
#
_symmetry.space_group_name_H-M   'P 1'
#
loop_
_entity.id
_entity.type
_entity.pdbx_description
1 polymer ?
#
loop_
_entity_poly.entity_id
_entity_poly.type
_entity_poly.pdbx_seq_one_letter_code
_entity_poly.pdbx_strand_id
1 'polypeptide(L)'
;MLKISKLFKVAIGIFSIILIGAALLFECNKLMEINKNASSIIAIEQEINQLQENETIKTDELSASKVMIDSLKKSVSEMQNQINATNRSNSEDFENKRVDNEKVEHLLIKLPQVSKKMAIIKNVVEKDGSTYSILDYVEMLGGEAAARSYMEDTQATQAEADAFVDSFTNGYYIRNKKVEQDMVQIENDALIYGVYGDAGPKLKYMNDSDFILYNQNNKDSLFWFYFIDNKIVYMTEQYRP
;
A
#
# COMPACT_ATOMS: atom_id res chain seq x y z
N MET A 1 74.31 -86.41 -3.10
CA MET A 1 74.51 -85.29 -4.05
C MET A 1 73.43 -85.38 -5.13
N LEU A 2 72.36 -84.59 -5.06
CA LEU A 2 71.31 -84.61 -6.10
C LEU A 2 71.78 -83.83 -7.34
N LYS A 3 71.87 -84.51 -8.49
CA LYS A 3 72.10 -83.87 -9.79
C LYS A 3 70.81 -83.19 -10.26
N ILE A 4 70.71 -81.89 -10.02
CA ILE A 4 69.61 -81.07 -10.56
C ILE A 4 69.71 -81.05 -12.09
N SER A 5 68.64 -81.44 -12.78
CA SER A 5 68.60 -81.53 -14.25
C SER A 5 68.64 -80.13 -14.89
N LYS A 6 69.23 -80.02 -16.10
CA LYS A 6 69.28 -78.74 -16.85
C LYS A 6 67.89 -78.13 -17.06
N LEU A 7 66.86 -78.96 -17.25
CA LEU A 7 65.46 -78.55 -17.37
C LEU A 7 64.95 -77.81 -16.12
N PHE A 8 65.34 -78.25 -14.93
CA PHE A 8 64.93 -77.61 -13.68
C PHE A 8 65.54 -76.21 -13.52
N LYS A 9 66.80 -76.02 -13.94
CA LYS A 9 67.45 -74.69 -13.93
C LYS A 9 66.81 -73.71 -14.91
N VAL A 10 66.41 -74.20 -16.10
CA VAL A 10 65.69 -73.38 -17.10
C VAL A 10 64.30 -72.99 -16.60
N ALA A 11 63.57 -73.93 -15.97
CA ALA A 11 62.26 -73.66 -15.38
C ALA A 11 62.32 -72.59 -14.27
N ILE A 12 63.32 -72.64 -13.39
CA ILE A 12 63.54 -71.61 -12.37
C ILE A 12 63.83 -70.25 -13.03
N GLY A 13 64.69 -70.20 -14.04
CA GLY A 13 65.00 -68.96 -14.75
C GLY A 13 63.78 -68.32 -15.40
N ILE A 14 62.94 -69.11 -16.06
CA ILE A 14 61.67 -68.64 -16.66
C ILE A 14 60.72 -68.15 -15.55
N PHE A 15 60.58 -68.91 -14.47
CA PHE A 15 59.71 -68.53 -13.36
C PHE A 15 60.15 -67.21 -12.71
N SER A 16 61.46 -67.00 -12.51
CA SER A 16 62.01 -65.74 -12.02
C SER A 16 61.72 -64.56 -12.95
N ILE A 17 61.83 -64.74 -14.27
CA ILE A 17 61.51 -63.68 -15.25
C ILE A 17 60.03 -63.31 -15.20
N ILE A 18 59.14 -64.31 -15.11
CA ILE A 18 57.70 -64.08 -15.00
C ILE A 18 57.37 -63.32 -13.70
N LEU A 19 58.02 -63.69 -12.58
CA LEU A 19 57.82 -63.03 -11.29
C LEU A 19 58.29 -61.58 -11.30
N ILE A 20 59.44 -61.30 -11.93
CA ILE A 20 59.95 -59.93 -12.12
C ILE A 20 59.00 -59.13 -13.02
N GLY A 21 58.53 -59.72 -14.13
CA GLY A 21 57.56 -59.08 -15.03
C GLY A 21 56.24 -58.75 -14.33
N ALA A 22 55.72 -59.65 -13.51
CA ALA A 22 54.50 -59.42 -12.73
C ALA A 22 54.68 -58.33 -11.68
N ALA A 23 55.83 -58.28 -10.99
CA ALA A 23 56.14 -57.24 -10.01
C ALA A 23 56.23 -55.85 -10.67
N LEU A 24 56.90 -55.75 -11.82
CA LEU A 24 57.02 -54.49 -12.57
C LEU A 24 55.67 -54.00 -13.10
N LEU A 25 54.80 -54.91 -13.57
CA LEU A 25 53.44 -54.56 -14.01
C LEU A 25 52.59 -54.06 -12.85
N PHE A 26 52.71 -54.67 -11.67
CA PHE A 26 52.00 -54.24 -10.48
C PHE A 26 52.43 -52.83 -10.02
N GLU A 27 53.75 -52.55 -10.02
CA GLU A 27 54.28 -51.22 -9.71
C GLU A 27 53.86 -50.17 -10.75
N CYS A 28 53.87 -50.51 -12.04
CA CYS A 28 53.40 -49.60 -13.10
C CYS A 28 51.92 -49.25 -12.94
N ASN A 29 51.06 -50.22 -12.65
CA ASN A 29 49.64 -49.94 -12.40
C ASN A 29 49.44 -49.02 -11.20
N LYS A 30 50.17 -49.26 -10.11
CA LYS A 30 50.10 -48.43 -8.91
C LYS A 30 50.57 -46.99 -9.17
N LEU A 31 51.63 -46.80 -9.97
CA LEU A 31 52.12 -45.49 -10.39
C LEU A 31 51.10 -44.75 -11.28
N MET A 32 50.45 -45.47 -12.21
CA MET A 32 49.38 -44.90 -13.04
C MET A 32 48.20 -44.41 -12.21
N GLU A 33 47.78 -45.18 -11.21
CA GLU A 33 46.69 -44.81 -10.30
C GLU A 33 47.05 -43.60 -9.44
N ILE A 34 48.28 -43.54 -8.91
CA ILE A 34 48.79 -42.37 -8.18
C ILE A 34 48.79 -41.13 -9.08
N ASN A 35 49.23 -41.23 -10.33
CA ASN A 35 49.27 -40.10 -11.26
C ASN A 35 47.86 -39.58 -11.61
N LYS A 36 46.90 -40.49 -11.79
CA LYS A 36 45.49 -40.13 -12.02
C LYS A 36 44.89 -39.42 -10.81
N ASN A 37 45.18 -39.89 -9.60
CA ASN A 37 44.74 -39.26 -8.37
C ASN A 37 45.38 -37.88 -8.18
N ALA A 38 46.67 -37.73 -8.46
CA ALA A 38 47.37 -36.43 -8.42
C ALA A 38 46.75 -35.41 -9.38
N SER A 39 46.44 -35.84 -10.62
CA SER A 39 45.78 -34.97 -11.60
C SER A 39 44.37 -34.55 -11.15
N SER A 40 43.65 -35.45 -10.49
CA SER A 40 42.31 -35.16 -9.96
C SER A 40 42.36 -34.20 -8.77
N ILE A 41 43.38 -34.32 -7.90
CA ILE A 41 43.61 -33.39 -6.78
C ILE A 41 43.89 -31.97 -7.30
N ILE A 42 44.74 -31.83 -8.33
CA ILE A 42 45.04 -30.52 -8.92
C ILE A 42 43.78 -29.86 -9.49
N ALA A 43 42.90 -30.64 -10.15
CA ALA A 43 41.64 -30.12 -10.67
C ALA A 43 40.71 -29.64 -9.55
N ILE A 44 40.63 -30.39 -8.43
CA ILE A 44 39.84 -30.00 -7.26
C ILE A 44 40.41 -28.73 -6.61
N GLU A 45 41.73 -28.61 -6.49
CA GLU A 45 42.37 -27.39 -5.95
C GLU A 45 42.07 -26.15 -6.80
N GLN A 46 42.06 -26.30 -8.13
CA GLN A 46 41.66 -25.22 -9.04
C GLN A 46 40.20 -24.81 -8.84
N GLU A 47 39.29 -25.78 -8.68
CA GLU A 47 37.87 -25.51 -8.44
C GLU A 47 37.65 -24.83 -7.08
N ILE A 48 38.34 -25.26 -6.02
CA ILE A 48 38.30 -24.63 -4.70
C ILE A 48 38.76 -23.16 -4.77
N ASN A 49 39.85 -22.89 -5.47
CA ASN A 49 40.35 -21.51 -5.62
C ASN A 49 39.35 -20.61 -6.36
N GLN A 50 38.72 -21.12 -7.43
CA GLN A 50 37.68 -20.39 -8.15
C GLN A 50 36.44 -20.12 -7.28
N LEU A 51 36.03 -21.09 -6.46
CA LEU A 51 34.91 -20.93 -5.54
C LEU A 51 35.21 -19.87 -4.46
N GLN A 52 36.42 -19.83 -3.92
CA GLN A 52 36.86 -18.83 -2.94
C GLN A 52 36.90 -17.41 -3.53
N GLU A 53 37.35 -17.27 -4.78
CA GLU A 53 37.34 -15.99 -5.48
C GLU A 53 35.89 -15.50 -5.71
N ASN A 54 35.01 -16.40 -6.17
CA ASN A 54 33.59 -16.09 -6.35
C ASN A 54 32.88 -15.70 -5.04
N GLU A 55 33.21 -16.34 -3.92
CA GLU A 55 32.66 -16.01 -2.60
C GLU A 55 33.10 -14.62 -2.16
N THR A 56 34.36 -14.25 -2.43
CA THR A 56 34.91 -12.93 -2.13
C THR A 56 34.17 -11.85 -2.92
N ILE A 57 34.00 -12.04 -4.23
CA ILE A 57 33.27 -11.11 -5.11
C ILE A 57 31.82 -10.90 -4.61
N LYS A 58 31.11 -11.98 -4.29
CA LYS A 58 29.73 -11.89 -3.77
C LYS A 58 29.66 -11.16 -2.43
N THR A 59 30.67 -11.32 -1.58
CA THR A 59 30.75 -10.64 -0.28
C THR A 59 30.95 -9.13 -0.46
N ASP A 60 31.76 -8.72 -1.43
CA ASP A 60 31.97 -7.32 -1.79
C ASP A 60 30.71 -6.71 -2.40
N GLU A 61 30.02 -7.42 -3.30
CA GLU A 61 28.74 -6.99 -3.89
C GLU A 61 27.65 -6.81 -2.81
N LEU A 62 27.58 -7.73 -1.85
CA LEU A 62 26.64 -7.64 -0.73
C LEU A 62 26.94 -6.42 0.16
N SER A 63 28.22 -6.15 0.40
CA SER A 63 28.67 -4.98 1.18
C SER A 63 28.31 -3.68 0.48
N ALA A 64 28.53 -3.58 -0.83
CA ALA A 64 28.14 -2.42 -1.64
C ALA A 64 26.62 -2.21 -1.66
N SER A 65 25.85 -3.30 -1.81
CA SER A 65 24.38 -3.26 -1.78
C SER A 65 23.86 -2.75 -0.43
N LYS A 66 24.47 -3.17 0.69
CA LYS A 66 24.12 -2.70 2.03
C LYS A 66 24.33 -1.18 2.20
N VAL A 67 25.46 -0.66 1.70
CA VAL A 67 25.73 0.79 1.71
C VAL A 67 24.69 1.56 0.88
N MET A 68 24.30 1.02 -0.28
CA MET A 68 23.26 1.62 -1.12
C MET A 68 21.89 1.64 -0.43
N ILE A 69 21.51 0.55 0.25
CA ILE A 69 20.27 0.47 1.03
C ILE A 69 20.26 1.51 2.16
N ASP A 70 21.37 1.67 2.88
CA ASP A 70 21.46 2.66 3.96
C ASP A 70 21.37 4.10 3.44
N SER A 71 21.95 4.38 2.27
CA SER A 71 21.79 5.66 1.57
C SER A 71 20.34 5.93 1.15
N LEU A 72 19.66 4.91 0.59
CA LEU A 72 18.25 5.01 0.21
C LEU A 72 17.35 5.26 1.42
N LYS A 73 17.56 4.55 2.54
CA LYS A 73 16.80 4.77 3.79
C LYS A 73 16.93 6.20 4.31
N LYS A 74 18.14 6.77 4.19
CA LYS A 74 18.39 8.16 4.57
C LYS A 74 17.63 9.12 3.65
N SER A 75 17.71 8.93 2.34
CA SER A 75 16.99 9.75 1.36
C SER A 75 15.47 9.67 1.53
N VAL A 76 14.92 8.48 1.79
CA VAL A 76 13.49 8.29 2.10
C VAL A 76 13.09 9.04 3.37
N SER A 77 13.90 8.97 4.43
CA SER A 77 13.65 9.73 5.67
C SER A 77 13.67 11.25 5.43
N GLU A 78 14.61 11.73 4.62
CA GLU A 78 14.71 13.15 4.25
C GLU A 78 13.50 13.60 3.41
N MET A 79 13.08 12.81 2.42
CA MET A 79 11.87 13.08 1.64
C MET A 79 10.61 13.08 2.50
N GLN A 80 10.46 12.11 3.41
CA GLN A 80 9.31 12.06 4.32
C GLN A 80 9.26 13.32 5.20
N ASN A 81 10.42 13.78 5.70
CA ASN A 81 10.51 15.01 6.48
C ASN A 81 10.17 16.26 5.66
N GLN A 82 10.62 16.32 4.40
CA GLN A 82 10.25 17.41 3.49
C GLN A 82 8.75 17.42 3.19
N ILE A 83 8.16 16.26 2.88
CA ILE A 83 6.70 16.12 2.67
C ILE A 83 5.93 16.58 3.91
N ASN A 84 6.34 16.13 5.10
CA ASN A 84 5.69 16.54 6.34
C ASN A 84 5.85 18.05 6.62
N ALA A 85 6.99 18.65 6.29
CA ALA A 85 7.23 20.08 6.43
C ALA A 85 6.39 20.91 5.43
N THR A 86 6.31 20.47 4.18
CA THR A 86 5.46 21.09 3.14
C THR A 86 3.99 20.97 3.50
N ASN A 87 3.53 19.81 3.98
CA ASN A 87 2.15 19.61 4.40
C ASN A 87 1.78 20.48 5.61
N ARG A 88 2.68 20.64 6.59
CA ARG A 88 2.48 21.57 7.71
C ARG A 88 2.46 23.04 7.27
N SER A 89 3.38 23.44 6.40
CA SER A 89 3.41 24.81 5.86
C SER A 89 2.16 25.13 5.06
N ASN A 90 1.66 24.16 4.27
CA ASN A 90 0.43 24.33 3.51
C ASN A 90 -0.80 24.32 4.41
N SER A 91 -0.85 23.47 5.45
CA SER A 91 -1.98 23.49 6.40
C SER A 91 -2.06 24.79 7.20
N GLU A 92 -0.93 25.37 7.58
CA GLU A 92 -0.89 26.67 8.29
C GLU A 92 -1.27 27.85 7.36
N ASP A 93 -0.90 27.78 6.07
CA ASP A 93 -1.31 28.78 5.08
C ASP A 93 -2.79 28.65 4.69
N PHE A 94 -3.36 27.44 4.67
CA PHE A 94 -4.80 27.20 4.44
C PHE A 94 -5.66 27.49 5.69
N GLU A 95 -5.15 27.31 6.91
CA GLU A 95 -5.87 27.77 8.12
C GLU A 95 -5.92 29.30 8.23
N ASN A 96 -4.88 30.01 7.74
CA ASN A 96 -4.82 31.48 7.79
C ASN A 96 -5.46 32.18 6.57
N LYS A 97 -5.51 31.54 5.41
CA LYS A 97 -6.35 31.99 4.30
C LYS A 97 -7.73 31.36 4.47
N ARG A 98 -8.69 32.15 4.96
CA ARG A 98 -10.10 31.95 4.62
C ARG A 98 -10.23 31.85 3.10
N VAL A 99 -10.08 30.64 2.56
CA VAL A 99 -10.68 30.31 1.28
C VAL A 99 -12.16 30.53 1.53
N ASP A 100 -12.75 31.55 0.91
CA ASP A 100 -14.20 31.74 0.92
C ASP A 100 -14.79 30.46 0.32
N ASN A 101 -15.20 29.52 1.17
CA ASN A 101 -15.83 28.27 0.74
C ASN A 101 -17.00 28.57 -0.20
N GLU A 102 -17.72 29.67 0.04
CA GLU A 102 -18.76 30.19 -0.83
C GLU A 102 -18.28 30.46 -2.27
N LYS A 103 -17.05 30.98 -2.46
CA LYS A 103 -16.48 31.19 -3.80
C LYS A 103 -16.11 29.87 -4.48
N VAL A 104 -15.58 28.90 -3.73
CA VAL A 104 -15.26 27.58 -4.28
C VAL A 104 -16.53 26.84 -4.70
N GLU A 105 -17.54 26.80 -3.83
CA GLU A 105 -18.84 26.22 -4.16
C GLU A 105 -19.49 26.89 -5.37
N HIS A 106 -19.49 28.22 -5.42
CA HIS A 106 -20.06 28.98 -6.55
C HIS A 106 -19.32 28.75 -7.87
N LEU A 107 -18.03 28.42 -7.85
CA LEU A 107 -17.28 28.03 -9.04
C LEU A 107 -17.59 26.58 -9.46
N LEU A 108 -17.64 25.66 -8.50
CA LEU A 108 -17.92 24.24 -8.76
C LEU A 108 -19.31 24.03 -9.38
N ILE A 109 -20.34 24.73 -8.87
CA ILE A 109 -21.73 24.61 -9.36
C ILE A 109 -21.87 25.07 -10.82
N LYS A 110 -20.94 25.89 -11.33
CA LYS A 110 -20.97 26.39 -12.72
C LYS A 110 -20.30 25.43 -13.71
N LEU A 111 -19.61 24.40 -13.24
CA LEU A 111 -18.96 23.43 -14.10
C LEU A 111 -19.97 22.37 -14.53
N PRO A 112 -20.15 22.13 -15.85
CA PRO A 112 -21.20 21.25 -16.36
C PRO A 112 -21.01 19.78 -15.97
N GLN A 113 -19.77 19.36 -15.68
CA GLN A 113 -19.46 17.99 -15.23
C GLN A 113 -19.66 17.77 -13.73
N VAL A 114 -19.90 18.83 -12.94
CA VAL A 114 -20.03 18.69 -11.48
C VAL A 114 -21.47 18.38 -11.13
N SER A 115 -21.68 17.29 -10.40
CA SER A 115 -22.97 17.01 -9.77
C SER A 115 -22.90 17.27 -8.27
N LYS A 116 -23.98 17.81 -7.70
CA LYS A 116 -24.10 18.10 -6.26
C LYS A 116 -25.18 17.20 -5.66
N LYS A 117 -24.85 16.45 -4.61
CA LYS A 117 -25.83 15.64 -3.86
C LYS A 117 -25.59 15.79 -2.35
N MET A 118 -26.63 15.54 -1.57
CA MET A 118 -26.52 15.47 -0.12
C MET A 118 -26.55 14.02 0.33
N ALA A 119 -25.72 13.66 1.29
CA ALA A 119 -25.74 12.34 1.88
C ALA A 119 -25.28 12.37 3.34
N ILE A 120 -25.69 11.34 4.06
CA ILE A 120 -25.14 10.98 5.35
C ILE A 120 -24.01 9.99 5.12
N ILE A 121 -22.86 10.21 5.77
CA ILE A 121 -21.78 9.23 5.69
C ILE A 121 -22.06 8.11 6.69
N LYS A 122 -22.18 6.88 6.18
CA LYS A 122 -22.36 5.69 7.01
C LYS A 122 -21.05 5.07 7.43
N ASN A 123 -20.03 5.16 6.59
CA ASN A 123 -18.69 4.67 6.90
C ASN A 123 -17.64 5.30 5.96
N VAL A 124 -16.39 5.28 6.38
CA VAL A 124 -15.23 5.61 5.54
C VAL A 124 -14.26 4.44 5.57
N VAL A 125 -13.82 3.99 4.41
CA VAL A 125 -12.94 2.82 4.27
C VAL A 125 -11.75 3.14 3.39
N GLU A 126 -10.57 2.66 3.78
CA GLU A 126 -9.38 2.68 2.94
C GLU A 126 -9.26 1.33 2.21
N LYS A 127 -9.09 1.39 0.90
CA LYS A 127 -8.90 0.21 0.04
C LYS A 127 -7.92 0.53 -1.08
N ASP A 128 -6.94 -0.34 -1.27
CA ASP A 128 -5.94 -0.22 -2.34
C ASP A 128 -5.21 1.15 -2.37
N GLY A 129 -5.00 1.75 -1.20
CA GLY A 129 -4.36 3.06 -1.05
C GLY A 129 -5.24 4.25 -1.43
N SER A 130 -6.55 4.06 -1.56
CA SER A 130 -7.54 5.12 -1.80
C SER A 130 -8.61 5.15 -0.72
N THR A 131 -9.13 6.34 -0.44
CA THR A 131 -10.20 6.56 0.54
C THR A 131 -11.57 6.51 -0.14
N TYR A 132 -12.51 5.80 0.47
CA TYR A 132 -13.90 5.71 -0.01
C TYR A 132 -14.88 6.06 1.10
N SER A 133 -15.94 6.78 0.74
CA SER A 133 -17.10 7.00 1.61
C SER A 133 -18.28 6.14 1.19
N ILE A 134 -18.92 5.50 2.17
CA ILE A 134 -20.22 4.85 1.99
C ILE A 134 -21.30 5.89 2.31
N LEU A 135 -22.01 6.30 1.28
CA LEU A 135 -22.97 7.40 1.30
C LEU A 135 -24.40 6.89 1.32
N ASP A 136 -25.22 7.41 2.24
CA ASP A 136 -26.67 7.21 2.26
C ASP A 136 -27.33 8.53 1.85
N TYR A 137 -27.82 8.60 0.61
CA TYR A 137 -28.28 9.86 0.03
C TYR A 137 -29.59 10.33 0.65
N VAL A 138 -29.70 11.65 0.80
CA VAL A 138 -30.88 12.29 1.35
C VAL A 138 -31.28 13.50 0.52
N GLU A 139 -32.54 13.89 0.64
CA GLU A 139 -33.09 15.12 0.06
C GLU A 139 -33.26 16.16 1.16
N MET A 140 -32.83 17.40 0.89
CA MET A 140 -33.10 18.55 1.75
C MET A 140 -34.20 19.40 1.11
N LEU A 141 -35.36 19.43 1.74
CA LEU A 141 -36.58 20.03 1.22
C LEU A 141 -36.97 21.22 2.07
N GLY A 142 -37.37 22.33 1.44
CA GLY A 142 -37.82 23.54 2.14
C GLY A 142 -39.28 23.89 1.84
N GLY A 143 -39.88 24.73 2.68
CA GLY A 143 -41.21 25.30 2.48
C GLY A 143 -42.30 24.24 2.26
N GLU A 144 -43.16 24.45 1.25
CA GLU A 144 -44.27 23.52 0.96
C GLU A 144 -43.81 22.10 0.61
N ALA A 145 -42.62 21.94 0.01
CA ALA A 145 -42.11 20.62 -0.34
C ALA A 145 -41.70 19.82 0.92
N ALA A 146 -41.24 20.53 1.95
CA ALA A 146 -40.97 19.96 3.26
C ALA A 146 -42.26 19.50 3.94
N ALA A 147 -43.29 20.34 3.98
CA ALA A 147 -44.60 20.02 4.58
C ALA A 147 -45.22 18.79 3.91
N ARG A 148 -45.28 18.78 2.56
CA ARG A 148 -45.82 17.64 1.79
C ARG A 148 -45.07 16.34 2.10
N SER A 149 -43.75 16.40 2.11
CA SER A 149 -42.93 15.21 2.36
C SER A 149 -43.07 14.69 3.80
N TYR A 150 -43.16 15.60 4.77
CA TYR A 150 -43.44 15.23 6.15
C TYR A 150 -44.81 14.54 6.30
N MET A 151 -45.85 15.06 5.64
CA MET A 151 -47.17 14.43 5.63
C MET A 151 -47.14 13.04 4.99
N GLU A 152 -46.42 12.87 3.88
CA GLU A 152 -46.25 11.57 3.23
C GLU A 152 -45.56 10.56 4.16
N ASP A 153 -44.53 10.99 4.89
CA ASP A 153 -43.71 10.09 5.71
C ASP A 153 -44.31 9.79 7.09
N THR A 154 -45.10 10.72 7.65
CA THR A 154 -45.64 10.61 9.02
C THR A 154 -47.15 10.44 9.08
N GLN A 155 -47.86 10.58 7.96
CA GLN A 155 -49.33 10.64 7.88
C GLN A 155 -49.94 11.81 8.67
N ALA A 156 -49.15 12.85 8.96
CA ALA A 156 -49.60 14.06 9.63
C ALA A 156 -50.64 14.84 8.81
N THR A 157 -51.47 15.61 9.51
CA THR A 157 -52.37 16.59 8.89
C THR A 157 -51.61 17.81 8.38
N GLN A 158 -52.24 18.61 7.52
CA GLN A 158 -51.64 19.84 7.01
C GLN A 158 -51.24 20.81 8.14
N ALA A 159 -52.10 20.96 9.16
CA ALA A 159 -51.83 21.86 10.28
C ALA A 159 -50.61 21.43 11.11
N GLU A 160 -50.42 20.12 11.30
CA GLU A 160 -49.24 19.56 11.97
C GLU A 160 -47.97 19.72 11.12
N ALA A 161 -48.08 19.56 9.80
CA ALA A 161 -46.98 19.75 8.88
C ALA A 161 -46.53 21.21 8.80
N ASP A 162 -47.46 22.16 8.75
CA ASP A 162 -47.16 23.59 8.74
C ASP A 162 -46.48 24.01 10.06
N ALA A 163 -47.00 23.55 11.21
CA ALA A 163 -46.39 23.79 12.50
C ALA A 163 -44.99 23.16 12.62
N PHE A 164 -44.78 21.98 12.04
CA PHE A 164 -43.47 21.34 12.00
C PHE A 164 -42.48 22.10 11.12
N VAL A 165 -42.90 22.55 9.93
CA VAL A 165 -42.05 23.36 9.05
C VAL A 165 -41.67 24.70 9.69
N ASP A 166 -42.62 25.35 10.34
CA ASP A 166 -42.38 26.60 11.09
C ASP A 166 -41.45 26.40 12.30
N SER A 167 -41.38 25.17 12.84
CA SER A 167 -40.48 24.83 13.95
C SER A 167 -39.02 24.62 13.53
N PHE A 168 -38.73 24.51 12.23
CA PHE A 168 -37.36 24.31 11.77
C PHE A 168 -36.53 25.57 11.97
N THR A 169 -35.55 25.50 12.87
CA THR A 169 -34.52 26.53 13.05
C THR A 169 -33.74 26.84 11.77
N ASN A 170 -33.71 25.87 10.83
CA ASN A 170 -32.98 25.95 9.57
C ASN A 170 -33.90 26.01 8.34
N GLY A 171 -35.21 25.81 8.48
CA GLY A 171 -36.18 25.83 7.39
C GLY A 171 -36.22 24.61 6.45
N TYR A 172 -35.59 23.48 6.81
CA TYR A 172 -35.51 22.30 5.93
C TYR A 172 -35.89 20.97 6.60
N TYR A 173 -36.58 20.13 5.84
CA TYR A 173 -36.86 18.72 6.14
C TYR A 173 -35.88 17.82 5.39
N ILE A 174 -35.18 16.94 6.11
CA ILE A 174 -34.25 15.97 5.52
C ILE A 174 -34.99 14.64 5.38
N ARG A 175 -35.13 14.16 4.15
CA ARG A 175 -35.84 12.93 3.82
C ARG A 175 -34.88 11.90 3.22
N ASN A 176 -34.97 10.67 3.70
CA ASN A 176 -34.37 9.52 3.05
C ASN A 176 -35.48 8.58 2.56
N LYS A 177 -35.87 8.71 1.28
CA LYS A 177 -36.95 7.91 0.68
C LYS A 177 -36.49 6.51 0.27
N LYS A 178 -35.19 6.33 0.05
CA LYS A 178 -34.58 5.09 -0.39
C LYS A 178 -33.21 4.95 0.25
N VAL A 179 -33.05 3.92 1.08
CA VAL A 179 -31.75 3.56 1.66
C VAL A 179 -30.89 2.90 0.56
N GLU A 180 -30.37 3.73 -0.34
CA GLU A 180 -29.40 3.35 -1.37
C GLU A 180 -28.02 3.80 -0.89
N GLN A 181 -27.14 2.81 -0.63
CA GLN A 181 -25.78 3.04 -0.18
C GLN A 181 -24.81 2.91 -1.34
N ASP A 182 -24.13 4.02 -1.66
CA ASP A 182 -23.07 4.02 -2.67
C ASP A 182 -21.70 4.15 -2.03
N MET A 183 -20.77 3.31 -2.47
CA MET A 183 -19.36 3.47 -2.14
C MET A 183 -18.70 4.35 -3.20
N VAL A 184 -18.25 5.53 -2.80
CA VAL A 184 -17.67 6.52 -3.72
C VAL A 184 -16.26 6.88 -3.28
N GLN A 185 -15.34 6.94 -4.24
CA GLN A 185 -13.96 7.34 -4.00
C GLN A 185 -13.89 8.84 -3.69
N ILE A 186 -13.08 9.20 -2.69
CA ILE A 186 -12.64 10.57 -2.45
C ILE A 186 -11.34 10.79 -3.24
N GLU A 187 -11.29 11.84 -4.06
CA GLU A 187 -10.04 12.21 -4.75
C GLU A 187 -8.97 12.63 -3.74
N ASN A 188 -7.70 12.34 -4.04
CA ASN A 188 -6.58 12.57 -3.13
C ASN A 188 -6.36 14.06 -2.79
N ASP A 189 -6.84 14.96 -3.64
CA ASP A 189 -6.80 16.42 -3.47
C ASP A 189 -8.18 17.02 -3.21
N ALA A 190 -9.15 16.19 -2.79
CA ALA A 190 -10.48 16.67 -2.43
C ALA A 190 -10.41 17.65 -1.27
N LEU A 191 -11.19 18.73 -1.35
CA LEU A 191 -11.30 19.67 -0.25
C LEU A 191 -12.43 19.24 0.68
N ILE A 192 -12.07 18.94 1.92
CA ILE A 192 -12.99 18.43 2.93
C ILE A 192 -13.16 19.49 4.01
N TYR A 193 -14.39 19.94 4.25
CA TYR A 193 -14.71 20.88 5.31
C TYR A 193 -15.73 20.31 6.29
N GLY A 194 -15.35 20.26 7.56
CA GLY A 194 -16.16 19.77 8.68
C GLY A 194 -16.53 20.88 9.64
N VAL A 195 -17.62 20.72 10.37
CA VAL A 195 -18.06 21.66 11.41
C VAL A 195 -17.40 21.30 12.74
N TYR A 196 -16.58 22.22 13.25
CA TYR A 196 -15.86 22.10 14.52
C TYR A 196 -16.10 23.28 15.46
N GLY A 197 -16.03 23.02 16.78
CA GLY A 197 -15.72 24.02 17.79
C GLY A 197 -16.69 24.08 18.99
N ASP A 198 -16.12 24.08 20.19
CA ASP A 198 -16.86 24.25 21.47
C ASP A 198 -17.45 25.67 21.64
N ALA A 199 -16.93 26.64 20.89
CA ALA A 199 -17.36 28.05 20.88
C ALA A 199 -18.36 28.38 19.74
N GLY A 200 -18.96 27.35 19.12
CA GLY A 200 -19.94 27.44 18.05
C GLY A 200 -19.47 26.80 16.74
N PRO A 201 -20.40 26.30 15.90
CA PRO A 201 -20.09 25.54 14.69
C PRO A 201 -19.33 26.41 13.68
N LYS A 202 -18.07 26.08 13.40
CA LYS A 202 -17.27 26.71 12.34
C LYS A 202 -16.79 25.66 11.36
N LEU A 203 -16.98 25.92 10.06
CA LEU A 203 -16.37 25.11 9.01
C LEU A 203 -14.84 25.24 9.07
N LYS A 204 -14.17 24.10 9.12
CA LYS A 204 -12.71 23.98 9.06
C LYS A 204 -12.32 22.94 8.03
N TYR A 205 -11.21 23.23 7.35
CA TYR A 205 -10.59 22.26 6.46
C TYR A 205 -10.11 21.04 7.27
N MET A 206 -10.28 19.86 6.70
CA MET A 206 -9.75 18.58 7.21
C MET A 206 -8.93 17.93 6.11
N ASN A 207 -7.77 17.37 6.47
CA ASN A 207 -7.11 16.40 5.60
C ASN A 207 -7.78 15.02 5.74
N ASP A 208 -7.42 14.08 4.86
CA ASP A 208 -8.00 12.72 4.84
C ASP A 208 -7.90 11.98 6.17
N SER A 209 -6.74 12.06 6.85
CA SER A 209 -6.54 11.39 8.14
C SER A 209 -7.44 11.95 9.23
N ASP A 210 -7.55 13.28 9.30
CA ASP A 210 -8.43 13.97 10.25
C ASP A 210 -9.91 13.68 9.94
N PHE A 211 -10.28 13.61 8.66
CA PHE A 211 -11.63 13.26 8.23
C PHE A 211 -12.02 11.83 8.61
N ILE A 212 -11.13 10.85 8.39
CA ILE A 212 -11.36 9.46 8.80
C ILE A 212 -11.59 9.40 10.31
N LEU A 213 -10.76 10.06 11.10
CA LEU A 213 -10.90 10.12 12.56
C LEU A 213 -12.17 10.85 12.99
N TYR A 214 -12.51 11.95 12.32
CA TYR A 214 -13.72 12.72 12.56
C TYR A 214 -14.97 11.87 12.37
N ASN A 215 -15.05 11.13 11.26
CA ASN A 215 -16.20 10.31 10.91
C ASN A 215 -16.44 9.15 11.89
N GLN A 216 -15.35 8.54 12.39
CA GLN A 216 -15.46 7.48 13.41
C GLN A 216 -16.17 7.96 14.69
N ASN A 217 -16.02 9.24 15.02
CA ASN A 217 -16.59 9.86 16.22
C ASN A 217 -17.95 10.52 15.98
N ASN A 218 -18.23 10.96 14.74
CA ASN A 218 -19.44 11.68 14.37
C ASN A 218 -20.27 10.85 13.38
N LYS A 219 -20.97 9.85 13.92
CA LYS A 219 -21.90 9.04 13.14
C LYS A 219 -23.10 9.89 12.73
N ASP A 220 -23.51 9.73 11.48
CA ASP A 220 -24.63 10.45 10.86
C ASP A 220 -24.41 11.93 10.51
N SER A 221 -23.15 12.38 10.38
CA SER A 221 -22.85 13.70 9.82
C SER A 221 -23.37 13.84 8.38
N LEU A 222 -23.97 14.99 8.13
CA LEU A 222 -24.62 15.34 6.86
C LEU A 222 -23.69 16.22 6.03
N PHE A 223 -23.48 15.87 4.77
CA PHE A 223 -22.57 16.64 3.90
C PHE A 223 -23.23 16.95 2.56
N TRP A 224 -22.88 18.12 2.01
CA TRP A 224 -22.92 18.33 0.57
C TRP A 224 -21.70 17.69 -0.06
N PHE A 225 -21.92 16.89 -1.10
CA PHE A 225 -20.88 16.27 -1.91
C PHE A 225 -20.95 16.79 -3.33
N TYR A 226 -19.78 17.09 -3.88
CA TYR A 226 -19.61 17.51 -5.26
C TYR A 226 -18.78 16.47 -5.98
N PHE A 227 -19.32 15.94 -7.07
CA PHE A 227 -18.74 14.84 -7.81
C PHE A 227 -18.33 15.25 -9.21
N ILE A 228 -17.16 14.74 -9.65
CA ILE A 228 -16.72 14.71 -11.04
C ILE A 228 -16.43 13.25 -11.37
N ASP A 229 -16.99 12.74 -12.48
CA ASP A 229 -16.79 11.35 -12.93
C ASP A 229 -17.00 10.30 -11.83
N ASN A 230 -18.04 10.50 -11.00
CA ASN A 230 -18.39 9.64 -9.87
C ASN A 230 -17.31 9.55 -8.76
N LYS A 231 -16.54 10.61 -8.56
CA LYS A 231 -15.61 10.76 -7.44
C LYS A 231 -15.84 12.07 -6.71
N ILE A 232 -15.65 12.06 -5.39
CA ILE A 232 -15.84 13.25 -4.56
C ILE A 232 -14.60 14.13 -4.67
N VAL A 233 -14.80 15.39 -5.06
CA VAL A 233 -13.73 16.41 -5.17
C VAL A 233 -13.87 17.54 -4.16
N TYR A 234 -15.05 17.69 -3.58
CA TYR A 234 -15.32 18.70 -2.56
C TYR A 234 -16.47 18.22 -1.67
N MET A 235 -16.34 18.44 -0.36
CA MET A 235 -17.42 18.19 0.58
C MET A 235 -17.47 19.22 1.70
N THR A 236 -18.69 19.60 2.08
CA THR A 236 -18.97 20.56 3.16
C THR A 236 -20.02 19.99 4.09
N GLU A 237 -19.64 19.81 5.36
CA GLU A 237 -20.57 19.38 6.39
C GLU A 237 -21.64 20.44 6.62
N GLN A 238 -22.88 19.97 6.82
CA GLN A 238 -24.03 20.79 7.14
C GLN A 238 -24.39 20.58 8.60
N TYR A 239 -24.55 21.69 9.31
CA TYR A 239 -25.00 21.65 10.70
C TYR A 239 -26.43 21.10 10.77
N ARG A 240 -26.60 20.01 11.52
CA ARG A 240 -27.89 19.48 11.92
C ARG A 240 -28.11 19.86 13.40
N PRO A 241 -29.08 20.73 13.71
CA PRO A 241 -29.39 21.12 15.09
C PRO A 241 -29.85 19.95 15.95
#